data_AF-A0A179EU13-F1
#
_entry.id   AF-A0A179EU13-F1
#
_cell.length_a   1.000
_cell.length_b   1.000
_cell.length_c   1.000
_cell.angle_alpha   90.00
_cell.angle_beta   90.00
_cell.angle_gamma   90.00
#
_symmetry.space_group_name_H-M   'P 1'
#
loop_
_entity.id
_entity.type
_entity.pdbx_description
1 polymer ?
#
loop_
_entity_poly.entity_id
_entity_poly.type
_entity_poly.pdbx_seq_one_letter_code
_entity_poly.pdbx_strand_id
1 'polypeptide(L)'
;MSDPYIKVYCSKETKRLFDSFFEKNKGILGTKANMFRVMVSNLPVLANQSNVRFSDPESKKLEQKISEIESLVVGKLDEMDQKLSYSLKNKCKTEEREDV
;
A
#
# COMPACT_ATOMS: atom_id res chain seq x y z
N MET A 1 36.53 -11.95 28.67
CA MET A 1 36.57 -10.50 28.40
C MET A 1 35.52 -10.19 27.34
N SER A 2 34.72 -9.18 27.63
CA SER A 2 33.56 -8.67 26.87
C SER A 2 33.85 -8.47 25.38
N ASP A 3 33.10 -9.13 24.51
CA ASP A 3 32.94 -8.72 23.11
C ASP A 3 31.84 -7.63 23.11
N PRO A 4 32.17 -6.32 23.12
CA PRO A 4 31.20 -5.27 23.40
C PRO A 4 30.39 -4.86 22.15
N TYR A 5 30.59 -5.55 21.03
CA TYR A 5 30.03 -5.13 19.75
C TYR A 5 29.39 -6.32 19.04
N ILE A 6 28.12 -6.13 18.66
CA ILE A 6 27.40 -7.01 17.75
C ILE A 6 28.24 -7.13 16.46
N LYS A 7 28.77 -8.31 16.18
CA LYS A 7 29.39 -8.61 14.87
C LYS A 7 28.29 -8.69 13.83
N VAL A 8 28.01 -7.55 13.20
CA VAL A 8 27.13 -7.49 12.03
C VAL A 8 27.88 -8.08 10.85
N TYR A 9 27.51 -9.30 10.46
CA TYR A 9 28.03 -9.91 9.25
C TYR A 9 27.37 -9.26 8.02
N CYS A 10 28.18 -8.75 7.11
CA CYS A 10 27.73 -8.28 5.80
C CYS A 10 28.53 -8.98 4.69
N SER A 11 27.94 -9.09 3.49
CA SER A 11 28.65 -9.67 2.35
C SER A 11 29.84 -8.79 1.96
N LYS A 12 30.84 -9.39 1.29
CA LYS A 12 32.01 -8.64 0.78
C LYS A 12 31.58 -7.50 -0.17
N GLU A 13 30.51 -7.70 -0.93
CA GLU A 13 29.97 -6.70 -1.86
C GLU A 13 29.33 -5.53 -1.12
N THR A 14 28.48 -5.81 -0.12
CA THR A 14 27.86 -4.77 0.69
C THR A 14 28.90 -3.92 1.42
N LYS A 15 29.95 -4.57 1.96
CA LYS A 15 31.07 -3.87 2.59
C LYS A 15 31.77 -2.93 1.61
N ARG A 16 32.07 -3.40 0.39
CA ARG A 16 32.71 -2.58 -0.65
C ARG A 16 31.86 -1.39 -1.05
N LEU A 17 30.54 -1.59 -1.20
CA LEU A 17 29.62 -0.51 -1.55
C LEU A 17 29.56 0.55 -0.45
N PHE A 18 29.47 0.11 0.81
CA PHE A 18 29.48 0.99 1.98
C PHE A 18 30.79 1.80 2.06
N ASP A 19 31.94 1.12 1.93
CA ASP A 19 33.25 1.76 1.98
C ASP A 19 33.45 2.75 0.82
N SER A 20 33.02 2.40 -0.40
CA SER A 20 33.09 3.31 -1.56
C SER A 20 32.24 4.56 -1.37
N PHE A 21 31.04 4.41 -0.82
CA PHE A 21 30.17 5.55 -0.52
C PHE A 21 30.76 6.42 0.59
N PHE A 22 31.32 5.82 1.65
CA PHE A 22 32.00 6.55 2.71
C PHE A 22 33.13 7.40 2.16
N GLU A 23 34.06 6.81 1.39
CA GLU A 23 35.22 7.53 0.87
C GLU A 23 34.84 8.73 0.00
N LYS A 24 33.77 8.62 -0.78
CA LYS A 24 33.25 9.73 -1.60
C LYS A 24 32.68 10.87 -0.76
N ASN A 25 32.10 10.56 0.40
CA ASN A 25 31.34 11.51 1.22
C ASN A 25 32.03 11.84 2.55
N LYS A 26 33.28 11.39 2.76
CA LYS A 26 33.97 11.50 4.05
C LYS A 26 34.18 12.93 4.51
N GLY A 27 34.30 13.90 3.59
CA GLY A 27 34.40 15.32 3.93
C GLY A 27 33.14 15.86 4.61
N ILE A 28 31.97 15.29 4.29
CA ILE A 28 30.67 15.68 4.85
C ILE A 28 30.35 14.85 6.09
N LEU A 29 30.62 13.55 6.04
CA LEU A 29 30.25 12.61 7.10
C LEU A 29 31.25 12.66 8.27
N GLY A 30 32.52 12.99 8.02
CA GLY A 30 33.61 13.01 9.00
C GLY A 30 34.06 11.61 9.43
N THR A 31 33.13 10.74 9.86
CA THR A 31 33.41 9.38 10.34
C THR A 31 32.41 8.35 9.79
N LYS A 32 32.81 7.08 9.77
CA LYS A 32 31.91 5.97 9.41
C LYS A 32 30.71 5.85 10.38
N ALA A 33 30.89 6.22 11.65
CA ALA A 33 29.81 6.24 12.64
C ALA A 33 28.73 7.27 12.27
N ASN A 34 29.13 8.46 11.81
CA ASN A 34 28.19 9.47 11.33
C ASN A 34 27.47 9.01 10.07
N MET A 35 28.17 8.37 9.12
CA MET A 35 27.54 7.73 7.95
C MET A 35 26.46 6.73 8.36
N PHE A 36 26.79 5.85 9.30
CA PHE A 36 25.85 4.85 9.79
C PHE A 36 24.63 5.50 10.44
N ARG A 37 24.82 6.52 11.28
CA ARG A 37 23.70 7.30 11.85
C ARG A 37 22.83 7.94 10.78
N VAL A 38 23.42 8.52 9.73
CA VAL A 38 22.68 9.09 8.61
C VAL A 38 21.88 8.02 7.88
N MET A 39 22.47 6.88 7.54
CA MET A 39 21.76 5.80 6.86
C MET A 39 20.63 5.23 7.72
N VAL A 40 20.87 5.01 9.02
CA VAL A 40 19.86 4.50 9.94
C VAL A 40 18.72 5.50 10.15
N SER A 41 19.03 6.80 10.30
CA SER A 41 17.99 7.83 10.46
C SER A 41 17.11 7.97 9.20
N ASN A 42 17.66 7.62 8.03
CA ASN A 42 16.94 7.62 6.76
C ASN A 42 16.34 6.26 6.38
N LEU A 43 16.55 5.20 7.18
CA LEU A 43 15.95 3.88 6.92
C LEU A 43 14.44 3.94 6.74
N PRO A 44 13.64 4.69 7.54
CA PRO A 44 12.20 4.76 7.33
C PRO A 44 11.85 5.32 5.95
N VAL A 45 12.58 6.34 5.48
CA VAL A 45 12.36 6.95 4.15
C VAL A 45 12.75 5.97 3.04
N LEU A 46 13.89 5.29 3.18
CA LEU A 46 14.36 4.28 2.24
C LEU A 46 13.43 3.05 2.20
N ALA A 47 12.93 2.63 3.36
CA ALA A 47 11.99 1.53 3.51
C ALA A 47 10.60 1.90 2.93
N ASN A 48 10.15 3.13 3.16
CA ASN A 48 8.90 3.64 2.58
C ASN A 48 9.00 3.75 1.05
N GLN A 49 10.15 4.13 0.50
CA GLN A 49 10.39 4.10 -0.95
C GLN A 49 10.42 2.66 -1.51
N SER A 50 10.88 1.67 -0.75
CA SER A 50 10.81 0.26 -1.16
C SER A 50 9.41 -0.35 -1.05
N ASN A 51 8.56 0.13 -0.14
CA ASN A 51 7.19 -0.36 0.02
C ASN A 51 6.27 0.04 -1.14
N VAL A 52 6.61 1.07 -1.92
CA VAL A 52 5.83 1.45 -3.12
C VAL A 52 6.05 0.47 -4.28
N ARG A 53 7.12 -0.34 -4.27
CA ARG A 53 7.44 -1.30 -5.35
C ARG A 53 7.22 -2.77 -5.01
N PHE A 54 6.94 -3.10 -3.76
CA PHE A 54 6.44 -4.43 -3.37
C PHE A 54 4.91 -4.45 -3.36
N SER A 55 4.27 -3.96 -4.43
CA SER A 55 2.90 -4.36 -4.69
C SER A 55 2.95 -5.80 -5.17
N ASP A 56 2.67 -6.74 -4.28
CA ASP A 56 2.51 -8.15 -4.61
C ASP A 56 1.54 -8.28 -5.81
N PRO A 57 1.94 -8.92 -6.92
CA PRO A 57 1.03 -9.10 -8.06
C PRO A 57 -0.28 -9.78 -7.67
N GLU A 58 -0.29 -10.60 -6.60
CA GLU A 58 -1.53 -11.16 -6.07
C GLU A 58 -2.41 -10.11 -5.37
N SER A 59 -1.82 -9.16 -4.64
CA SER A 59 -2.58 -8.09 -3.97
C SER A 59 -3.25 -7.16 -4.98
N LYS A 60 -2.55 -6.79 -6.07
CA LYS A 60 -3.12 -6.00 -7.16
C LYS A 60 -4.27 -6.71 -7.87
N LYS A 61 -4.12 -8.03 -8.10
CA LYS A 61 -5.18 -8.85 -8.71
C LYS A 61 -6.38 -8.99 -7.78
N LEU A 62 -6.15 -9.03 -6.47
CA LEU A 62 -7.20 -9.07 -5.47
C LEU A 62 -7.96 -7.72 -5.40
N GLU A 63 -7.25 -6.59 -5.34
CA GLU A 63 -7.85 -5.26 -5.38
C GLU A 63 -8.72 -5.06 -6.62
N GLN A 64 -8.22 -5.45 -7.80
CA GLN A 64 -8.99 -5.35 -9.04
C GLN A 64 -10.28 -6.17 -9.00
N LYS A 65 -10.22 -7.40 -8.49
CA LYS A 65 -11.42 -8.25 -8.30
C LYS A 65 -12.40 -7.66 -7.29
N ILE A 66 -11.91 -7.04 -6.22
CA ILE A 66 -12.77 -6.38 -5.23
C ILE A 66 -13.52 -5.22 -5.90
N SER A 67 -12.82 -4.36 -6.66
CA SER A 67 -13.47 -3.27 -7.38
C SER A 67 -14.47 -3.74 -8.45
N GLU A 68 -14.20 -4.84 -9.14
CA GLU A 68 -15.16 -5.44 -10.08
C GLU A 68 -16.43 -5.95 -9.37
N ILE A 69 -16.28 -6.58 -8.20
CA ILE A 69 -17.41 -7.06 -7.39
C ILE A 69 -18.21 -5.88 -6.83
N GLU A 70 -17.55 -4.84 -6.31
CA GLU A 70 -18.21 -3.64 -5.79
C GLU A 70 -19.08 -2.98 -6.86
N SER A 71 -18.54 -2.80 -8.07
CA SER A 71 -19.28 -2.26 -9.22
C SER A 71 -20.50 -3.13 -9.58
N LEU A 72 -20.34 -4.45 -9.63
CA LEU A 72 -21.44 -5.38 -9.93
C LEU A 72 -22.54 -5.33 -8.86
N VAL A 73 -22.17 -5.29 -7.59
CA VAL A 73 -23.10 -5.26 -6.47
C VAL A 73 -23.90 -3.96 -6.47
N VAL A 74 -23.24 -2.82 -6.66
CA VAL A 74 -23.90 -1.52 -6.77
C VAL A 74 -24.89 -1.50 -7.93
N GLY A 75 -24.47 -1.96 -9.12
CA GLY A 75 -25.36 -2.00 -10.29
C GLY A 75 -26.60 -2.87 -10.08
N LYS A 76 -26.47 -4.03 -9.41
CA LYS A 76 -27.63 -4.89 -9.09
C LYS A 76 -28.56 -4.27 -8.04
N LEU A 77 -28.00 -3.55 -7.07
CA LEU A 77 -28.78 -2.84 -6.06
C LEU A 77 -29.63 -1.74 -6.69
N ASP A 78 -29.04 -0.96 -7.61
CA ASP A 78 -29.77 0.07 -8.35
C ASP A 78 -30.90 -0.52 -9.21
N GLU A 79 -30.65 -1.65 -9.87
CA GLU A 79 -31.66 -2.32 -10.70
C GLU A 79 -32.83 -2.86 -9.86
N MET A 80 -32.53 -3.38 -8.67
CA MET A 80 -33.55 -3.81 -7.70
C MET A 80 -34.35 -2.62 -7.16
N ASP A 81 -33.68 -1.52 -6.81
CA ASP A 81 -34.33 -0.31 -6.29
C ASP A 81 -35.28 0.31 -7.33
N GLN A 82 -34.87 0.35 -8.59
CA GLN A 82 -35.74 0.78 -9.69
C GLN A 82 -36.96 -0.13 -9.88
N LYS A 83 -36.79 -1.46 -9.82
CA LYS A 83 -37.90 -2.42 -9.95
C LYS A 83 -38.90 -2.31 -8.80
N LEU A 84 -38.42 -2.13 -7.58
CA LEU A 84 -39.25 -1.93 -6.40
C LEU A 84 -40.00 -0.60 -6.47
N SER A 85 -39.30 0.48 -6.82
CA SER A 85 -39.90 1.80 -7.02
C SER A 85 -41.00 1.79 -8.08
N TYR A 86 -40.76 1.11 -9.22
CA TYR A 86 -41.76 0.98 -10.28
C TYR A 86 -42.97 0.15 -9.84
N SER A 87 -42.74 -0.97 -9.14
CA SER A 87 -43.81 -1.83 -8.63
C SER A 87 -44.69 -1.13 -7.59
N LEU A 88 -44.09 -0.38 -6.66
CA LEU A 88 -44.83 0.41 -5.68
C LEU A 88 -45.67 1.51 -6.34
N LYS A 89 -45.09 2.23 -7.31
CA LYS A 89 -45.79 3.29 -8.04
C LYS A 89 -46.97 2.76 -8.84
N ASN A 90 -46.87 1.55 -9.39
CA ASN A 90 -47.97 0.92 -10.11
C ASN A 90 -49.08 0.42 -9.16
N LYS A 91 -48.72 -0.13 -7.98
CA LYS A 91 -49.71 -0.53 -6.97
C LYS A 91 -50.53 0.66 -6.47
N CYS A 92 -49.90 1.77 -6.10
CA CYS A 92 -50.62 2.97 -5.65
C CYS A 92 -51.58 3.53 -6.73
N LYS A 93 -51.21 3.50 -8.01
CA LYS A 93 -52.10 3.94 -9.10
C LYS A 93 -53.29 3.02 -9.36
N THR A 94 -53.22 1.77 -8.93
CA THR A 94 -54.30 0.78 -9.13
C THR A 94 -55.34 0.92 -8.02
N GLU A 95 -54.91 1.19 -6.78
CA GLU A 95 -55.79 1.45 -5.64
C GLU A 95 -56.58 2.77 -5.79
N GLU A 96 -55.98 3.84 -6.34
CA GLU A 96 -56.71 5.11 -6.61
C GLU A 96 -57.85 4.99 -7.66
N ARG A 97 -57.93 3.88 -8.41
CA ARG A 97 -58.98 3.66 -9.42
C ARG A 97 -60.12 2.77 -8.96
N GLU A 98 -59.97 2.06 -7.84
CA GLU A 98 -61.05 1.21 -7.30
C GLU A 98 -61.97 1.95 -6.31
N ASP A 99 -61.58 3.15 -5.87
CA ASP A 99 -62.34 3.99 -4.92
C ASP A 99 -63.14 5.16 -5.56
N VAL A 100 -63.46 5.10 -6.87
CA VAL A 100 -64.32 6.10 -7.58
C VAL A 100 -65.56 5.47 -8.18
#